data_AF-A0A1F8MQR8-F1
#
_entry.id   AF-A0A1F8MQR8-F1
#
_cell.length_a   1.000
_cell.length_b   1.000
_cell.length_c   1.000
_cell.angle_alpha   90.00
_cell.angle_beta   90.00
_cell.angle_gamma   90.00
#
_symmetry.space_group_name_H-M   'P 1'
#
loop_
_entity.id
_entity.type
_entity.pdbx_description
1 polymer ?
#
loop_
_entity_poly.entity_id
_entity_poly.type
_entity_poly.pdbx_seq_one_letter_code
_entity_poly.pdbx_strand_id
1 'polypeptide(L)'
;MIDAIVTLGNLSPPSHTFPSDHIYFYPTRQPNADRPDIANLYSPGDLTITQVWASEHVNAGFADYNVILQPCETITVMFYHASTLNPSVFGNTTDFTNWHLDNEYSTGGEIYRVWSKDYNIEVKAGDLLGTVGGNPGQWAMDIGVYDENYYAASVANPQRWEKSRYLHALCPLSLYEPGPVLDTLLSLVDRDAVEGEVLPCGSVMQDIPGTAQGCWFLFGINDTYPEDLHLALVRSNIHPASAALSVGNSVPNLQSAVYYFTPRDAGFLNRDFKDITPDGNIYGFQVSGFNGIIIVSMPDSETLYMEALPGASTESTTWSFTSNKVVFVR
;
A
#
# COMPACT_ATOMS: atom_id res chain seq x y z
N MET A 1 -22.66 -4.04 -3.69
CA MET A 1 -22.01 -3.91 -5.02
C MET A 1 -20.64 -3.29 -4.80
N ILE A 2 -19.71 -3.47 -5.75
CA ILE A 2 -18.35 -2.93 -5.72
C ILE A 2 -18.28 -1.89 -6.84
N ASP A 3 -17.76 -0.70 -6.55
CA ASP A 3 -17.64 0.38 -7.53
C ASP A 3 -16.29 0.34 -8.28
N ALA A 4 -15.21 -0.03 -7.57
CA ALA A 4 -13.86 -0.07 -8.12
C ALA A 4 -12.95 -1.03 -7.35
N ILE A 5 -11.93 -1.53 -8.03
CA ILE A 5 -10.80 -2.25 -7.45
C ILE A 5 -9.52 -1.45 -7.72
N VAL A 6 -8.87 -0.99 -6.65
CA VAL A 6 -7.53 -0.40 -6.75
C VAL A 6 -6.49 -1.48 -6.52
N THR A 7 -5.58 -1.63 -7.47
CA THR A 7 -4.63 -2.74 -7.54
C THR A 7 -3.45 -2.58 -6.58
N LEU A 8 -2.52 -3.55 -6.59
CA LEU A 8 -1.31 -3.49 -5.78
C LEU A 8 -0.52 -2.23 -6.10
N GLY A 9 0.25 -1.80 -5.10
CA GLY A 9 1.13 -0.65 -5.22
C GLY A 9 0.43 0.69 -5.07
N ASN A 10 -0.75 0.72 -4.44
CA ASN A 10 -1.43 1.96 -4.10
C ASN A 10 -0.57 2.81 -3.17
N LEU A 11 -0.68 4.12 -3.33
CA LEU A 11 0.07 5.11 -2.55
C LEU A 11 -0.92 6.07 -1.89
N SER A 12 -0.85 6.15 -0.57
CA SER A 12 -1.65 7.06 0.25
C SER A 12 -0.86 7.47 1.50
N PRO A 13 0.26 8.20 1.34
CA PRO A 13 1.04 8.67 2.46
C PRO A 13 0.19 9.59 3.36
N PRO A 14 0.48 9.65 4.67
CA PRO A 14 1.66 9.06 5.31
C PRO A 14 1.55 7.55 5.62
N SER A 15 0.34 6.97 5.63
CA SER A 15 0.14 5.59 6.08
C SER A 15 0.58 4.54 5.05
N HIS A 16 0.44 4.84 3.76
CA HIS A 16 0.93 4.02 2.63
C HIS A 16 1.89 4.84 1.79
N THR A 17 3.06 5.13 2.34
CA THR A 17 4.12 5.83 1.62
C THR A 17 4.80 4.90 0.62
N PHE A 18 4.98 3.64 0.99
CA PHE A 18 5.40 2.59 0.08
C PHE A 18 4.21 2.03 -0.70
N PRO A 19 4.44 1.41 -1.87
CA PRO A 19 3.38 0.80 -2.66
C PRO A 19 2.72 -0.34 -1.85
N SER A 20 1.39 -0.31 -1.70
CA SER A 20 0.64 -1.27 -0.89
C SER A 20 0.81 -2.73 -1.34
N ASP A 21 0.87 -3.64 -0.36
CA ASP A 21 0.99 -5.10 -0.55
C ASP A 21 -0.35 -5.83 -0.68
N HIS A 22 -1.44 -5.08 -0.80
CA HIS A 22 -2.82 -5.54 -0.91
C HIS A 22 -3.60 -4.66 -1.90
N ILE A 23 -4.75 -5.18 -2.36
CA ILE A 23 -5.68 -4.47 -3.25
C ILE A 23 -6.92 -4.04 -2.48
N TYR A 24 -7.60 -3.02 -2.97
CA TYR A 24 -8.75 -2.40 -2.32
C TYR A 24 -10.01 -2.67 -3.13
N PHE A 25 -11.02 -3.26 -2.50
CA PHE A 25 -12.36 -3.38 -3.04
C PHE A 25 -13.20 -2.27 -2.43
N TYR A 26 -13.59 -1.27 -3.23
CA TYR A 26 -14.43 -0.17 -2.76
C TYR A 26 -15.90 -0.54 -2.89
N PRO A 27 -16.65 -0.76 -1.78
CA PRO A 27 -18.07 -0.98 -1.85
C PRO A 27 -18.78 0.28 -2.34
N THR A 28 -19.94 0.09 -2.99
CA THR A 28 -20.78 1.19 -3.44
C THR A 28 -21.15 2.12 -2.29
N ARG A 29 -21.29 3.41 -2.59
CA ARG A 29 -21.75 4.42 -1.63
C ARG A 29 -22.78 5.35 -2.24
N GLN A 30 -23.71 5.82 -1.41
CA GLN A 30 -24.59 6.90 -1.81
C GLN A 30 -23.79 8.21 -2.03
N PRO A 31 -24.21 9.08 -2.97
CA PRO A 31 -23.59 10.40 -3.13
C PRO A 31 -23.58 11.18 -1.81
N ASN A 32 -22.41 11.72 -1.45
CA ASN A 32 -22.16 12.46 -0.20
C ASN A 32 -22.27 11.64 1.11
N ALA A 33 -22.31 10.31 1.03
CA ALA A 33 -22.23 9.48 2.22
C ALA A 33 -20.86 9.62 2.89
N ASP A 34 -20.85 9.62 4.22
CA ASP A 34 -19.64 9.65 5.06
C ASP A 34 -18.97 8.27 5.21
N ARG A 35 -19.55 7.23 4.59
CA ARG A 35 -19.10 5.84 4.60
C ARG A 35 -19.72 5.03 3.44
N PRO A 36 -19.13 3.88 3.07
CA PRO A 36 -19.73 2.97 2.09
C PRO A 36 -20.99 2.25 2.59
N ASP A 37 -21.81 1.79 1.65
CA ASP A 37 -22.95 0.91 1.95
C ASP A 37 -22.45 -0.41 2.54
N ILE A 38 -23.24 -0.98 3.45
CA ILE A 38 -22.93 -2.30 4.02
C ILE A 38 -23.08 -3.36 2.94
N ALA A 39 -22.04 -4.18 2.75
CA ALA A 39 -22.08 -5.33 1.86
C ALA A 39 -21.74 -6.62 2.60
N ASN A 40 -22.34 -7.72 2.18
CA ASN A 40 -22.01 -9.04 2.71
C ASN A 40 -20.62 -9.47 2.22
N LEU A 41 -19.84 -10.02 3.14
CA LEU A 41 -18.56 -10.67 2.86
C LEU A 41 -18.77 -12.18 2.77
N TYR A 42 -18.48 -12.74 1.61
CA TYR A 42 -18.59 -14.17 1.35
C TYR A 42 -17.21 -14.79 1.12
N SER A 43 -17.05 -16.07 1.46
CA SER A 43 -15.86 -16.81 1.08
C SER A 43 -15.81 -16.97 -0.45
N PRO A 44 -14.70 -16.59 -1.13
CA PRO A 44 -14.58 -16.71 -2.58
C PRO A 44 -14.32 -18.15 -3.05
N GLY A 45 -13.96 -19.04 -2.12
CA GLY A 45 -13.58 -20.41 -2.41
C GLY A 45 -13.67 -21.29 -1.16
N ASP A 46 -13.25 -22.54 -1.32
CA ASP A 46 -13.04 -23.45 -0.19
C ASP A 46 -11.72 -23.08 0.49
N LEU A 47 -11.79 -22.67 1.76
CA LEU A 47 -10.67 -22.11 2.51
C LEU A 47 -10.70 -22.59 3.97
N THR A 48 -9.54 -22.55 4.62
CA THR A 48 -9.44 -22.71 6.08
C THR A 48 -9.18 -21.35 6.72
N ILE A 49 -10.04 -20.92 7.63
CA ILE A 49 -9.81 -19.76 8.49
C ILE A 49 -8.91 -20.19 9.64
N THR A 50 -7.75 -19.55 9.75
CA THR A 50 -6.73 -19.91 10.73
C THR A 50 -6.63 -18.91 11.88
N GLN A 51 -6.97 -17.65 11.63
CA GLN A 51 -6.87 -16.63 12.66
C GLN A 51 -7.75 -15.42 12.32
N VAL A 52 -8.22 -14.72 13.34
CA VAL A 52 -8.87 -13.42 13.21
C VAL A 52 -8.15 -12.42 14.09
N TRP A 53 -7.87 -11.25 13.55
CA TRP A 53 -7.42 -10.10 14.34
C TRP A 53 -8.56 -9.10 14.42
N ALA A 54 -8.71 -8.44 15.56
CA ALA A 54 -9.66 -7.35 15.76
C ALA A 54 -8.89 -6.08 16.16
N SER A 55 -9.09 -5.01 15.41
CA SER A 55 -8.65 -3.66 15.74
C SER A 55 -9.79 -2.96 16.47
N GLU A 56 -9.73 -2.92 17.80
CA GLU A 56 -10.69 -2.20 18.64
C GLU A 56 -10.34 -0.70 18.66
N HIS A 57 -11.24 0.14 18.15
CA HIS A 57 -11.18 1.60 18.24
C HIS A 57 -11.88 2.02 19.54
N VAL A 58 -11.12 2.12 20.62
CA VAL A 58 -11.66 2.20 21.98
C VAL A 58 -12.55 3.43 22.18
N ASN A 59 -12.17 4.58 21.63
CA ASN A 59 -12.94 5.81 21.76
C ASN A 59 -14.10 5.87 20.75
N ALA A 60 -13.91 5.31 19.55
CA ALA A 60 -14.96 5.26 18.53
C ALA A 60 -16.04 4.19 18.81
N GLY A 61 -15.75 3.22 19.67
CA GLY A 61 -16.71 2.23 20.15
C GLY A 61 -17.07 1.14 19.14
N PHE A 62 -16.16 0.84 18.21
CA PHE A 62 -16.31 -0.27 17.26
C PHE A 62 -14.99 -1.03 17.10
N ALA A 63 -15.07 -2.23 16.51
CA ALA A 63 -13.90 -2.95 16.05
C ALA A 63 -14.06 -3.28 14.57
N ASP A 64 -12.93 -3.39 13.89
CA ASP A 64 -12.87 -4.02 12.58
C ASP A 64 -11.91 -5.20 12.58
N TYR A 65 -12.10 -6.10 11.63
CA TYR A 65 -11.53 -7.44 11.68
C TYR A 65 -10.68 -7.73 10.45
N ASN A 66 -9.53 -8.35 10.70
CA ASN A 66 -8.75 -9.02 9.68
C ASN A 66 -9.00 -10.52 9.79
N VAL A 67 -9.47 -11.17 8.73
CA VAL A 67 -9.67 -12.61 8.67
C VAL A 67 -8.53 -13.22 7.86
N ILE A 68 -7.80 -14.15 8.47
CA ILE A 68 -6.66 -14.83 7.86
C ILE A 68 -7.14 -16.20 7.38
N LEU A 69 -6.98 -16.45 6.08
CA LEU A 69 -7.46 -17.64 5.39
C LEU A 69 -6.31 -18.33 4.66
N GLN A 70 -6.40 -19.64 4.52
CA GLN A 70 -5.44 -20.46 3.78
C GLN A 70 -6.18 -21.33 2.76
N PRO A 71 -5.93 -21.16 1.45
CA PRO A 71 -6.34 -22.13 0.43
C PRO A 71 -5.43 -23.36 0.42
N CYS A 72 -4.17 -23.21 0.86
CA CYS A 72 -3.17 -24.26 0.99
C CYS A 72 -2.08 -23.83 1.99
N GLU A 73 -1.13 -24.71 2.29
CA GLU A 73 -0.13 -24.49 3.35
C GLU A 73 0.76 -23.25 3.14
N THR A 74 1.08 -22.89 1.90
CA THR A 74 2.08 -21.82 1.61
C THR A 74 1.46 -20.48 1.25
N ILE A 75 0.14 -20.42 1.03
CA ILE A 75 -0.56 -19.20 0.64
C ILE A 75 -1.38 -18.71 1.82
N THR A 76 -1.15 -17.47 2.19
CA THR A 76 -1.97 -16.73 3.17
C THR A 76 -2.79 -15.68 2.43
N VAL A 77 -4.10 -15.73 2.61
CA VAL A 77 -5.05 -14.69 2.17
C VAL A 77 -5.48 -13.91 3.40
N MET A 78 -5.45 -12.59 3.32
CA MET A 78 -5.91 -11.71 4.39
C MET A 78 -7.03 -10.81 3.88
N PHE A 79 -8.17 -10.91 4.54
CA PHE A 79 -9.32 -10.04 4.38
C PHE A 79 -9.27 -8.98 5.46
N TYR A 80 -8.89 -7.76 5.12
CA TYR A 80 -8.81 -6.66 6.08
C TYR A 80 -10.11 -5.87 6.12
N HIS A 81 -10.34 -5.18 7.24
CA HIS A 81 -11.44 -4.23 7.40
C HIS A 81 -12.84 -4.84 7.22
N ALA A 82 -13.02 -6.11 7.59
CA ALA A 82 -14.37 -6.64 7.80
C ALA A 82 -15.01 -5.89 8.98
N SER A 83 -16.22 -5.37 8.79
CA SER A 83 -16.92 -4.56 9.79
C SER A 83 -17.69 -5.42 10.79
N THR A 84 -18.15 -6.60 10.36
CA THR A 84 -18.74 -7.61 11.25
C THR A 84 -18.31 -9.02 10.84
N LEU A 85 -18.40 -9.96 11.78
CA LEU A 85 -18.18 -11.38 11.54
C LEU A 85 -19.45 -12.16 11.86
N ASN A 86 -19.77 -13.17 11.04
CA ASN A 86 -20.98 -13.97 11.19
C ASN A 86 -20.88 -14.86 12.44
N PRO A 87 -21.75 -14.67 13.46
CA PRO A 87 -21.65 -15.43 14.71
C PRO A 87 -21.86 -16.94 14.54
N SER A 88 -22.50 -17.37 13.46
CA SER A 88 -22.67 -18.80 13.15
C SER A 88 -21.35 -19.47 12.74
N VAL A 89 -20.38 -18.68 12.26
CA VAL A 89 -19.04 -19.14 11.88
C VAL A 89 -18.05 -18.89 13.03
N PHE A 90 -18.02 -17.66 13.56
CA PHE A 90 -16.96 -17.22 14.48
C PHE A 90 -17.36 -17.24 15.96
N GLY A 91 -18.65 -17.45 16.28
CA GLY A 91 -19.18 -17.27 17.62
C GLY A 91 -19.25 -15.80 18.03
N ASN A 92 -19.11 -15.50 19.33
CA ASN A 92 -19.09 -14.12 19.81
C ASN A 92 -17.72 -13.47 19.55
N THR A 93 -17.69 -12.45 18.68
CA THR A 93 -16.49 -11.68 18.30
C THR A 93 -16.50 -10.25 18.83
N THR A 94 -17.48 -9.87 19.65
CA THR A 94 -17.55 -8.55 20.30
C THR A 94 -17.11 -8.57 21.76
N ASP A 95 -16.73 -9.75 22.27
CA ASP A 95 -16.18 -9.94 23.62
C ASP A 95 -14.75 -10.50 23.49
N PHE A 96 -13.77 -9.67 23.84
CA PHE A 96 -12.35 -9.98 23.74
C PHE A 96 -11.78 -10.70 24.98
N THR A 97 -12.61 -11.07 25.96
CA THR A 97 -12.16 -11.70 27.22
C THR A 97 -11.28 -12.95 27.01
N ASN A 98 -11.51 -13.69 25.93
CA ASN A 98 -10.74 -14.89 25.56
C ASN A 98 -9.85 -14.70 24.32
N TRP A 99 -9.59 -13.46 23.92
CA TRP A 99 -8.67 -13.14 22.83
C TRP A 99 -7.31 -12.74 23.41
N HIS A 100 -6.26 -12.89 22.61
CA HIS A 100 -4.93 -12.42 22.97
C HIS A 100 -4.80 -10.93 22.64
N LEU A 101 -4.29 -10.11 23.55
CA LEU A 101 -3.96 -8.70 23.27
C LEU A 101 -2.54 -8.65 22.70
N ASP A 102 -2.42 -8.44 21.39
CA ASP A 102 -1.13 -8.37 20.70
C ASP A 102 -0.45 -7.01 20.91
N ASN A 103 -1.24 -5.94 20.85
CA ASN A 103 -0.70 -4.58 20.90
C ASN A 103 -1.74 -3.55 21.39
N GLU A 104 -1.25 -2.46 21.98
CA GLU A 104 -2.03 -1.27 22.29
C GLU A 104 -1.22 -0.02 21.92
N TYR A 105 -1.81 0.88 21.14
CA TYR A 105 -1.14 2.12 20.74
C TYR A 105 -2.13 3.27 20.56
N SER A 106 -1.63 4.50 20.54
CA SER A 106 -2.44 5.69 20.30
C SER A 106 -1.90 6.49 19.12
N THR A 107 -2.79 6.89 18.22
CA THR A 107 -2.46 7.78 17.09
C THR A 107 -3.70 8.57 16.69
N GLY A 108 -3.53 9.78 16.18
CA GLY A 108 -4.65 10.62 15.73
C GLY A 108 -5.69 11.01 16.81
N GLY A 109 -5.37 10.83 18.10
CA GLY A 109 -6.33 11.02 19.20
C GLY A 109 -7.23 9.82 19.50
N GLU A 110 -6.98 8.68 18.86
CA GLU A 110 -7.68 7.41 19.07
C GLU A 110 -6.77 6.40 19.79
N ILE A 111 -7.36 5.47 20.54
CA ILE A 111 -6.65 4.34 21.16
C ILE A 111 -7.05 3.07 20.42
N TYR A 112 -6.05 2.34 19.95
CA TYR A 112 -6.21 1.08 19.25
C TYR A 112 -5.73 -0.06 20.15
N ARG A 113 -6.57 -1.09 20.29
CA ARG A 113 -6.15 -2.40 20.80
C ARG A 113 -6.27 -3.43 19.71
N VAL A 114 -5.17 -4.14 19.45
CA VAL A 114 -5.13 -5.22 18.48
C VAL A 114 -5.24 -6.53 19.22
N TRP A 115 -6.32 -7.25 18.96
CA TRP A 115 -6.60 -8.54 19.54
C TRP A 115 -6.46 -9.63 18.48
N SER A 116 -6.02 -10.83 18.85
CA SER A 116 -6.03 -11.99 17.96
C SER A 116 -6.70 -13.21 18.61
N LYS A 117 -7.23 -14.07 17.75
CA LYS A 117 -7.76 -15.38 18.13
C LYS A 117 -7.56 -16.39 17.02
N ASP A 118 -7.02 -17.54 17.39
CA ASP A 118 -6.79 -18.66 16.48
C ASP A 118 -8.11 -19.40 16.18
N TYR A 119 -8.20 -19.88 14.95
CA TYR A 119 -9.30 -20.67 14.43
C TYR A 119 -8.76 -21.87 13.64
N ASN A 120 -9.63 -22.84 13.43
CA ASN A 120 -9.42 -23.91 12.47
C ASN A 120 -10.80 -24.27 11.90
N ILE A 121 -11.33 -23.38 11.06
CA ILE A 121 -12.69 -23.48 10.51
C ILE A 121 -12.57 -23.64 9.00
N GLU A 122 -13.13 -24.73 8.47
CA GLU A 122 -13.33 -24.87 7.03
C GLU A 122 -14.57 -24.10 6.59
N VAL A 123 -14.43 -23.31 5.53
CA VAL A 123 -15.54 -22.60 4.87
C VAL A 123 -15.57 -22.97 3.39
N LYS A 124 -16.76 -22.92 2.80
CA LYS A 124 -17.02 -23.21 1.39
C LYS A 124 -17.25 -21.94 0.60
N ALA A 125 -17.02 -22.02 -0.71
CA ALA A 125 -17.37 -20.95 -1.62
C ALA A 125 -18.83 -20.50 -1.43
N GLY A 126 -19.04 -19.20 -1.19
CA GLY A 126 -20.37 -18.62 -0.96
C GLY A 126 -20.85 -18.63 0.50
N ASP A 127 -20.08 -19.17 1.45
CA ASP A 127 -20.40 -19.05 2.88
C ASP A 127 -20.34 -17.58 3.31
N LEU A 128 -21.35 -17.13 4.06
CA LEU A 128 -21.41 -15.78 4.60
C LEU A 128 -20.46 -15.66 5.79
N LEU A 129 -19.38 -14.91 5.63
CA LEU A 129 -18.37 -14.69 6.66
C LEU A 129 -18.68 -13.46 7.52
N GLY A 130 -19.39 -12.47 7.00
CA GLY A 130 -19.67 -11.24 7.74
C GLY A 130 -20.11 -10.10 6.83
N THR A 131 -19.71 -8.88 7.17
CA THR A 131 -19.99 -7.69 6.36
C THR A 131 -18.80 -6.76 6.28
N VAL A 132 -18.80 -5.87 5.29
CA VAL A 132 -17.84 -4.78 5.09
C VAL A 132 -18.59 -3.47 4.89
N GLY A 133 -17.90 -2.35 5.05
CA GLY A 133 -18.48 -1.01 4.95
C GLY A 133 -19.36 -0.65 6.16
N GLY A 134 -19.97 0.53 6.13
CA GLY A 134 -20.86 1.01 7.20
C GLY A 134 -20.18 1.56 8.46
N ASN A 135 -18.90 1.26 8.70
CA ASN A 135 -18.11 1.91 9.75
C ASN A 135 -17.45 3.22 9.23
N PRO A 136 -17.34 4.26 10.07
CA PRO A 136 -16.63 5.49 9.70
C PRO A 136 -15.17 5.21 9.32
N GLY A 137 -14.69 5.81 8.23
CA GLY A 137 -13.30 5.67 7.78
C GLY A 137 -12.96 4.35 7.08
N GLN A 138 -13.84 3.34 7.13
CA GLN A 138 -13.67 2.08 6.41
C GLN A 138 -14.21 2.20 4.99
N TRP A 139 -13.39 2.72 4.08
CA TRP A 139 -13.79 3.02 2.71
C TRP A 139 -13.68 1.85 1.75
N ALA A 140 -12.80 0.90 2.05
CA ALA A 140 -12.55 -0.28 1.25
C ALA A 140 -12.49 -1.52 2.14
N MET A 141 -12.73 -2.66 1.53
CA MET A 141 -12.22 -3.92 2.04
C MET A 141 -10.92 -4.24 1.34
N ASP A 142 -9.89 -4.58 2.10
CA ASP A 142 -8.59 -4.87 1.50
C ASP A 142 -8.35 -6.37 1.44
N ILE A 143 -7.71 -6.81 0.36
CA ILE A 143 -7.35 -8.20 0.17
C ILE A 143 -5.85 -8.28 -0.09
N GLY A 144 -5.13 -8.91 0.83
CA GLY A 144 -3.72 -9.28 0.69
C GLY A 144 -3.60 -10.77 0.39
N VAL A 145 -2.67 -11.13 -0.50
CA VAL A 145 -2.32 -12.53 -0.77
C VAL A 145 -0.81 -12.64 -0.73
N TYR A 146 -0.32 -13.61 0.05
CA TYR A 146 1.10 -13.80 0.27
C TYR A 146 1.46 -15.28 0.06
N ASP A 147 2.44 -15.57 -0.79
CA ASP A 147 2.97 -16.92 -1.01
C ASP A 147 4.41 -16.99 -0.49
N GLU A 148 4.66 -17.87 0.47
CA GLU A 148 5.99 -18.05 1.05
C GLU A 148 7.02 -18.56 0.04
N ASN A 149 6.58 -19.20 -1.06
CA ASN A 149 7.46 -19.64 -2.13
C ASN A 149 7.74 -18.54 -3.18
N TYR A 150 6.98 -17.46 -3.15
CA TYR A 150 7.19 -16.32 -4.03
C TYR A 150 8.14 -15.33 -3.38
N TYR A 151 9.04 -14.76 -4.18
CA TYR A 151 9.94 -13.70 -3.75
C TYR A 151 10.06 -12.66 -4.86
N ALA A 152 9.83 -11.39 -4.52
CA ALA A 152 9.92 -10.29 -5.47
C ALA A 152 11.31 -10.23 -6.14
N ALA A 153 11.31 -10.26 -7.48
CA ALA A 153 12.54 -10.41 -8.27
C ALA A 153 13.45 -9.16 -8.31
N SER A 154 12.94 -7.98 -7.94
CA SER A 154 13.68 -6.72 -8.02
C SER A 154 13.47 -5.91 -6.75
N VAL A 155 14.47 -6.00 -5.87
CA VAL A 155 14.51 -5.32 -4.57
C VAL A 155 15.92 -4.81 -4.37
N ALA A 156 16.11 -3.52 -4.13
CA ALA A 156 17.45 -2.95 -4.03
C ALA A 156 18.15 -3.32 -2.73
N ASN A 157 17.41 -3.50 -1.62
CA ASN A 157 17.93 -4.06 -0.38
C ASN A 157 17.01 -5.17 0.18
N PRO A 158 17.14 -6.43 -0.26
CA PRO A 158 16.27 -7.52 0.17
C PRO A 158 16.32 -7.79 1.67
N GLN A 159 17.50 -7.62 2.31
CA GLN A 159 17.66 -7.83 3.75
C GLN A 159 16.78 -6.87 4.56
N ARG A 160 16.55 -5.66 4.02
CA ARG A 160 15.69 -4.67 4.66
C ARG A 160 14.24 -5.11 4.80
N TRP A 161 13.82 -6.02 3.92
CA TRP A 161 12.45 -6.51 3.84
C TRP A 161 12.30 -7.92 4.41
N GLU A 162 13.33 -8.52 5.02
CA GLU A 162 13.36 -9.94 5.42
C GLU A 162 12.21 -10.36 6.36
N LYS A 163 11.66 -9.40 7.14
CA LYS A 163 10.53 -9.60 8.05
C LYS A 163 9.20 -9.10 7.50
N SER A 164 9.20 -8.58 6.27
CA SER A 164 8.05 -7.98 5.64
C SER A 164 7.42 -8.95 4.63
N ARG A 165 6.10 -9.02 4.65
CA ARG A 165 5.30 -9.75 3.67
C ARG A 165 5.29 -9.09 2.28
N TYR A 166 5.81 -7.87 2.14
CA TYR A 166 5.89 -7.14 0.85
C TYR A 166 6.62 -7.96 -0.22
N LEU A 167 7.64 -8.72 0.16
CA LEU A 167 8.41 -9.59 -0.74
C LEU A 167 7.61 -10.78 -1.26
N HIS A 168 6.56 -11.17 -0.54
CA HIS A 168 5.75 -12.36 -0.78
C HIS A 168 4.38 -12.03 -1.39
N ALA A 169 4.08 -10.75 -1.58
CA ALA A 169 2.80 -10.28 -2.06
C ALA A 169 2.54 -10.69 -3.52
N LEU A 170 1.39 -11.34 -3.74
CA LEU A 170 0.85 -11.70 -5.04
C LEU A 170 -0.42 -10.91 -5.33
N CYS A 171 -0.79 -10.83 -6.60
CA CYS A 171 -2.08 -10.26 -6.93
C CYS A 171 -3.22 -11.18 -6.48
N PRO A 172 -4.15 -10.73 -5.63
CA PRO A 172 -5.28 -11.55 -5.21
C PRO A 172 -6.17 -12.02 -6.37
N LEU A 173 -6.30 -11.21 -7.43
CA LEU A 173 -7.07 -11.58 -8.62
C LEU A 173 -6.46 -12.76 -9.38
N SER A 174 -5.16 -13.04 -9.21
CA SER A 174 -4.49 -14.18 -9.85
C SER A 174 -4.91 -15.54 -9.30
N LEU A 175 -5.56 -15.57 -8.13
CA LEU A 175 -6.09 -16.80 -7.53
C LEU A 175 -7.46 -17.20 -8.07
N TYR A 176 -8.14 -16.33 -8.81
CA TYR A 176 -9.45 -16.65 -9.38
C TYR A 176 -9.30 -17.47 -10.66
N GLU A 177 -10.12 -18.51 -10.78
CA GLU A 177 -10.21 -19.28 -12.02
C GLU A 177 -10.74 -18.41 -13.17
N PRO A 178 -10.26 -18.61 -14.41
CA PRO A 178 -10.80 -17.93 -15.58
C PRO A 178 -12.32 -18.16 -15.72
N GLY A 179 -13.08 -17.08 -15.81
CA GLY A 179 -14.53 -17.14 -15.94
C GLY A 179 -15.24 -15.85 -15.52
N PRO A 180 -16.59 -15.87 -15.45
CA PRO A 180 -17.40 -14.66 -15.28
C PRO A 180 -17.10 -13.84 -14.02
N VAL A 181 -16.67 -14.51 -12.95
CA VAL A 181 -16.29 -13.82 -11.70
C VAL A 181 -15.02 -13.01 -11.93
N LEU A 182 -13.95 -13.63 -12.44
CA LEU A 182 -12.71 -12.92 -12.76
C LEU A 182 -12.96 -11.82 -13.80
N ASP A 183 -13.73 -12.07 -14.85
CA ASP A 183 -14.08 -11.06 -15.86
C ASP A 183 -14.77 -9.84 -15.22
N THR A 184 -15.68 -10.08 -14.28
CA THR A 184 -16.36 -9.01 -13.54
C THR A 184 -15.37 -8.23 -12.67
N LEU A 185 -14.50 -8.91 -11.92
CA LEU A 185 -13.48 -8.25 -11.10
C LEU A 185 -12.53 -7.41 -11.95
N LEU A 186 -12.07 -7.94 -13.08
CA LEU A 186 -11.19 -7.22 -14.01
C LEU A 186 -11.86 -6.00 -14.64
N SER A 187 -13.17 -6.06 -14.89
CA SER A 187 -13.92 -4.90 -15.39
C SER A 187 -14.04 -3.75 -14.37
N LEU A 188 -13.80 -4.03 -13.09
CA LEU A 188 -13.84 -3.06 -11.98
C LEU A 188 -12.46 -2.50 -11.64
N VAL A 189 -11.38 -3.02 -12.23
CA VAL A 189 -10.02 -2.54 -11.97
C VAL A 189 -9.87 -1.09 -12.45
N ASP A 190 -9.54 -0.19 -11.52
CA ASP A 190 -9.32 1.23 -11.78
C ASP A 190 -7.84 1.49 -12.11
N ARG A 191 -7.44 1.08 -13.31
CA ARG A 191 -6.07 1.21 -13.81
C ARG A 191 -6.03 1.28 -15.32
N ASP A 192 -5.19 2.16 -15.85
CA ASP A 192 -4.92 2.24 -17.28
C ASP A 192 -4.32 0.93 -17.80
N ALA A 193 -4.80 0.47 -18.96
CA ALA A 193 -4.26 -0.72 -19.59
C ALA A 193 -2.77 -0.55 -19.96
N VAL A 194 -1.97 -1.55 -19.63
CA VAL A 194 -0.56 -1.64 -20.04
C VAL A 194 -0.43 -2.70 -21.12
N GLU A 195 0.20 -2.35 -22.24
CA GLU A 195 0.40 -3.27 -23.35
C GLU A 195 1.20 -4.51 -22.90
N GLY A 196 0.66 -5.70 -23.18
CA GLY A 196 1.29 -6.97 -22.82
C GLY A 196 1.06 -7.42 -21.37
N GLU A 197 0.40 -6.62 -20.52
CA GLU A 197 0.01 -7.04 -19.17
C GLU A 197 -1.18 -8.01 -19.26
N VAL A 198 -0.97 -9.27 -18.82
CA VAL A 198 -2.01 -10.32 -18.84
C VAL A 198 -3.06 -10.10 -17.75
N LEU A 199 -2.63 -9.55 -16.61
CA LEU A 199 -3.48 -9.29 -15.46
C LEU A 199 -3.13 -7.91 -14.88
N PRO A 200 -4.06 -6.92 -14.91
CA PRO A 200 -3.81 -5.55 -14.51
C PRO A 200 -3.75 -5.44 -12.98
N CYS A 201 -2.63 -5.85 -12.39
CA CYS A 201 -2.52 -6.02 -10.93
C CYS A 201 -1.56 -5.06 -10.25
N GLY A 202 -0.80 -4.27 -11.01
CA GLY A 202 0.21 -3.38 -10.44
C GLY A 202 1.38 -4.15 -9.82
N SER A 203 2.17 -3.47 -9.00
CA SER A 203 3.38 -4.04 -8.41
C SER A 203 3.72 -3.36 -7.09
N VAL A 204 4.04 -4.17 -6.08
CA VAL A 204 4.47 -3.73 -4.75
C VAL A 204 5.92 -3.25 -4.82
N MET A 205 6.85 -4.16 -5.14
CA MET A 205 8.26 -3.85 -5.27
C MET A 205 8.55 -3.35 -6.68
N GLN A 206 8.97 -2.09 -6.79
CA GLN A 206 9.30 -1.44 -8.08
C GLN A 206 10.77 -1.02 -8.16
N ASP A 207 11.59 -1.46 -7.21
CA ASP A 207 13.00 -1.13 -7.11
C ASP A 207 13.78 -1.52 -8.36
N ILE A 208 14.70 -0.64 -8.78
CA ILE A 208 15.73 -0.98 -9.75
C ILE A 208 17.10 -0.75 -9.09
N PRO A 209 17.82 -1.83 -8.70
CA PRO A 209 19.11 -1.72 -8.02
C PRO A 209 20.09 -0.81 -8.77
N GLY A 210 20.79 0.06 -8.05
CA GLY A 210 21.73 1.03 -8.62
C GLY A 210 21.09 2.33 -9.14
N THR A 211 19.76 2.46 -9.08
CA THR A 211 19.03 3.65 -9.55
C THR A 211 18.21 4.29 -8.41
N ALA A 212 17.58 5.43 -8.68
CA ALA A 212 16.68 6.10 -7.75
C ALA A 212 15.31 5.42 -7.64
N GLN A 213 14.92 4.55 -8.57
CA GLN A 213 13.59 3.93 -8.54
C GLN A 213 13.48 2.90 -7.40
N GLY A 214 12.42 3.01 -6.59
CA GLY A 214 12.11 2.09 -5.50
C GLY A 214 11.72 2.78 -4.18
N CYS A 215 11.72 1.99 -3.12
CA CYS A 215 11.47 2.44 -1.75
C CYS A 215 12.76 2.92 -1.07
N TRP A 216 12.65 4.02 -0.32
CA TRP A 216 13.76 4.71 0.35
C TRP A 216 13.40 5.00 1.81
N PHE A 217 14.23 4.55 2.74
CA PHE A 217 14.02 4.67 4.17
C PHE A 217 14.71 5.90 4.72
N LEU A 218 14.09 6.58 5.68
CA LEU A 218 14.72 7.73 6.32
C LEU A 218 16.01 7.27 7.04
N PHE A 219 17.11 7.99 6.83
CA PHE A 219 18.38 7.65 7.47
C PHE A 219 18.24 7.58 9.00
N GLY A 220 18.77 6.51 9.59
CA GLY A 220 18.72 6.27 11.04
C GLY A 220 17.47 5.52 11.52
N ILE A 221 16.49 5.27 10.66
CA ILE A 221 15.35 4.38 10.95
C ILE A 221 15.61 3.06 10.26
N ASN A 222 15.44 1.94 10.98
CA ASN A 222 15.64 0.59 10.47
C ASN A 222 14.32 -0.14 10.17
N ASP A 223 13.25 0.21 10.87
CA ASP A 223 11.95 -0.41 10.68
C ASP A 223 11.39 -0.13 9.28
N THR A 224 10.59 -1.06 8.78
CA THR A 224 9.84 -0.90 7.51
C THR A 224 8.42 -0.38 7.72
N TYR A 225 7.98 -0.31 8.98
CA TYR A 225 6.67 0.17 9.39
C TYR A 225 6.80 0.86 10.77
N PRO A 226 6.12 2.00 11.02
CA PRO A 226 5.26 2.74 10.11
C PRO A 226 6.02 3.41 8.95
N GLU A 227 5.35 3.62 7.82
CA GLU A 227 5.96 4.15 6.59
C GLU A 227 5.98 5.68 6.52
N ASP A 228 5.46 6.34 7.55
CA ASP A 228 5.10 7.75 7.56
C ASP A 228 6.28 8.71 7.45
N LEU A 229 7.51 8.22 7.60
CA LEU A 229 8.73 9.02 7.49
C LEU A 229 9.53 8.72 6.21
N HIS A 230 9.05 7.81 5.37
CA HIS A 230 9.83 7.28 4.26
C HIS A 230 9.51 7.98 2.93
N LEU A 231 10.05 7.44 1.84
CA LEU A 231 9.90 7.96 0.48
C LEU A 231 9.78 6.77 -0.48
N ALA A 232 8.91 6.88 -1.49
CA ALA A 232 8.92 5.98 -2.64
C ALA A 232 9.03 6.78 -3.93
N LEU A 233 9.94 6.36 -4.82
CA LEU A 233 10.12 6.90 -6.16
C LEU A 233 9.75 5.82 -7.16
N VAL A 234 8.48 5.78 -7.57
CA VAL A 234 7.89 4.62 -8.25
C VAL A 234 6.98 5.05 -9.42
N ARG A 235 6.37 4.09 -10.12
CA ARG A 235 5.28 4.35 -11.07
C ARG A 235 3.94 4.33 -10.36
N SER A 236 2.99 5.12 -10.87
CA SER A 236 1.61 5.08 -10.39
C SER A 236 1.00 3.71 -10.64
N ASN A 237 0.26 3.19 -9.66
CA ASN A 237 -0.54 1.98 -9.79
C ASN A 237 -1.79 2.20 -10.66
N ILE A 238 -2.31 3.41 -10.77
CA ILE A 238 -3.50 3.74 -11.58
C ILE A 238 -3.09 4.16 -13.00
N HIS A 239 -2.06 5.00 -13.12
CA HIS A 239 -1.59 5.55 -14.41
C HIS A 239 -0.11 5.21 -14.67
N PRO A 240 0.23 3.99 -15.13
CA PRO A 240 1.62 3.49 -15.14
C PRO A 240 2.60 4.30 -15.99
N ALA A 241 2.09 5.06 -16.96
CA ALA A 241 2.87 6.01 -17.75
C ALA A 241 3.42 7.19 -16.92
N SER A 242 2.79 7.50 -15.78
CA SER A 242 3.19 8.55 -14.85
C SER A 242 4.13 8.02 -13.76
N ALA A 243 5.11 8.84 -13.38
CA ALA A 243 5.90 8.61 -12.17
C ALA A 243 5.23 9.26 -10.95
N ALA A 244 5.50 8.69 -9.79
CA ALA A 244 4.94 9.08 -8.50
C ALA A 244 6.07 9.22 -7.47
N LEU A 245 6.20 10.42 -6.91
CA LEU A 245 6.92 10.64 -5.65
C LEU A 245 5.92 10.51 -4.50
N SER A 246 5.98 9.40 -3.77
CA SER A 246 5.20 9.21 -2.54
C SER A 246 6.03 9.67 -1.36
N VAL A 247 5.64 10.77 -0.72
CA VAL A 247 6.46 11.43 0.30
C VAL A 247 5.76 11.38 1.64
N GLY A 248 6.44 10.87 2.66
CA GLY A 248 5.97 10.92 4.05
C GLY A 248 6.20 12.29 4.71
N ASN A 249 6.22 12.31 6.03
CA ASN A 249 6.29 13.49 6.90
C ASN A 249 7.72 14.00 7.15
N SER A 250 8.75 13.40 6.53
CA SER A 250 10.15 13.68 6.84
C SER A 250 10.78 14.82 6.02
N VAL A 251 10.13 15.29 4.96
CA VAL A 251 10.69 16.29 4.03
C VAL A 251 10.19 17.70 4.36
N PRO A 252 11.06 18.63 4.82
CA PRO A 252 10.65 20.00 5.10
C PRO A 252 10.10 20.71 3.85
N ASN A 253 9.14 21.61 4.05
CA ASN A 253 8.46 22.39 3.01
C ASN A 253 7.68 21.58 1.97
N LEU A 254 7.49 20.29 2.21
CA LEU A 254 6.69 19.41 1.36
C LEU A 254 5.64 18.72 2.23
N GLN A 255 4.41 18.65 1.74
CA GLN A 255 3.35 17.96 2.46
C GLN A 255 3.45 16.47 2.19
N SER A 256 2.99 15.66 3.14
CA SER A 256 2.82 14.23 2.91
C SER A 256 1.72 14.02 1.87
N ALA A 257 2.11 13.51 0.70
CA ALA A 257 1.26 13.36 -0.47
C ALA A 257 1.97 12.52 -1.54
N VAL A 258 1.20 12.13 -2.56
CA VAL A 258 1.75 11.59 -3.81
C VAL A 258 1.83 12.72 -4.84
N TYR A 259 3.02 12.95 -5.36
CA TYR A 259 3.29 13.95 -6.38
C TYR A 259 3.57 13.28 -7.72
N TYR A 260 2.69 13.52 -8.69
CA TYR A 260 2.78 12.92 -10.02
C TYR A 260 3.44 13.83 -11.04
N PHE A 261 4.15 13.22 -12.00
CA PHE A 261 4.67 13.90 -13.19
C PHE A 261 4.84 12.92 -14.36
N THR A 262 4.92 13.46 -15.57
CA THR A 262 5.30 12.70 -16.78
C THR A 262 6.83 12.63 -16.88
N PRO A 263 7.42 11.42 -16.88
CA PRO A 263 8.86 11.24 -17.01
C PRO A 263 9.42 11.69 -18.35
N ARG A 264 10.70 12.02 -18.37
CA ARG A 264 11.48 12.38 -19.55
C ARG A 264 12.69 11.48 -19.69
N ASP A 265 12.96 11.07 -20.93
CA ASP A 265 14.10 10.20 -21.28
C ASP A 265 15.44 10.94 -21.38
N ALA A 266 15.49 12.25 -21.10
CA ALA A 266 16.68 13.09 -21.21
C ALA A 266 16.65 14.30 -20.25
N GLY A 267 17.83 14.78 -19.87
CA GLY A 267 18.02 15.99 -19.07
C GLY A 267 17.83 15.79 -17.57
N PHE A 268 17.82 16.91 -16.83
CA PHE A 268 17.77 16.90 -15.36
C PHE A 268 16.39 17.19 -14.77
N LEU A 269 15.44 17.66 -15.58
CA LEU A 269 14.07 17.94 -15.14
C LEU A 269 13.15 16.77 -15.47
N ASN A 270 12.40 16.27 -14.49
CA ASN A 270 11.44 15.17 -14.63
C ASN A 270 12.05 13.92 -15.25
N ARG A 271 13.34 13.65 -14.96
CA ARG A 271 14.04 12.43 -15.40
C ARG A 271 13.33 11.20 -14.82
N ASP A 272 13.22 10.14 -15.61
CA ASP A 272 12.70 8.86 -15.10
C ASP A 272 13.60 8.30 -13.98
N PHE A 273 13.02 7.82 -12.88
CA PHE A 273 13.77 7.41 -11.70
C PHE A 273 14.72 6.24 -11.97
N LYS A 274 14.35 5.34 -12.89
CA LYS A 274 15.21 4.23 -13.33
C LYS A 274 16.49 4.70 -14.02
N ASP A 275 16.51 5.94 -14.51
CA ASP A 275 17.62 6.51 -15.25
C ASP A 275 18.42 7.54 -14.42
N ILE A 276 18.14 7.63 -13.12
CA ILE A 276 18.91 8.43 -12.15
C ILE A 276 19.83 7.47 -11.41
N THR A 277 21.14 7.70 -11.53
CA THR A 277 22.21 6.87 -10.95
C THR A 277 23.18 7.72 -10.14
N PRO A 278 24.16 7.14 -9.42
CA PRO A 278 25.19 7.88 -8.70
C PRO A 278 26.22 8.57 -9.61
N ASP A 279 25.79 9.59 -10.33
CA ASP A 279 26.58 10.27 -11.35
C ASP A 279 27.02 11.69 -10.95
N GLY A 280 26.70 12.10 -9.72
CA GLY A 280 27.03 13.41 -9.16
C GLY A 280 26.11 14.56 -9.62
N ASN A 281 25.05 14.28 -10.37
CA ASN A 281 24.10 15.30 -10.81
C ASN A 281 22.96 15.52 -9.79
N ILE A 282 22.28 16.66 -9.94
CA ILE A 282 21.04 16.99 -9.24
C ILE A 282 19.90 16.95 -10.26
N TYR A 283 18.86 16.19 -9.95
CA TYR A 283 17.65 16.08 -10.75
C TYR A 283 16.51 16.81 -10.05
N GLY A 284 15.71 17.55 -10.82
CA GLY A 284 14.58 18.31 -10.32
C GLY A 284 13.27 17.74 -10.84
N PHE A 285 12.23 17.79 -10.01
CA PHE A 285 10.87 17.39 -10.36
C PHE A 285 9.93 18.57 -10.21
N GLN A 286 9.34 18.96 -11.33
CA GLN A 286 8.16 19.81 -11.38
C GLN A 286 6.94 18.91 -11.40
N VAL A 287 6.16 18.99 -10.34
CA VAL A 287 5.04 18.08 -10.04
C VAL A 287 3.74 18.86 -9.87
N SER A 288 2.60 18.18 -10.05
CA SER A 288 1.31 18.76 -9.70
C SER A 288 1.19 18.92 -8.18
N GLY A 289 0.58 20.01 -7.70
CA GLY A 289 0.33 20.23 -6.28
C GLY A 289 1.47 20.86 -5.48
N PHE A 290 2.63 21.16 -6.09
CA PHE A 290 3.74 21.85 -5.44
C PHE A 290 4.24 23.03 -6.29
N ASN A 291 4.31 24.22 -5.69
CA ASN A 291 4.86 25.41 -6.35
C ASN A 291 6.36 25.56 -6.06
N GLY A 292 7.19 24.93 -6.88
CA GLY A 292 8.65 24.91 -6.75
C GLY A 292 9.25 23.71 -7.48
N ILE A 293 10.45 23.29 -7.07
CA ILE A 293 11.10 22.07 -7.54
C ILE A 293 11.45 21.17 -6.37
N ILE A 294 11.16 19.88 -6.50
CA ILE A 294 11.69 18.85 -5.61
C ILE A 294 13.00 18.37 -6.24
N ILE A 295 14.11 18.45 -5.53
CA ILE A 295 15.41 18.00 -6.03
C ILE A 295 15.83 16.68 -5.38
N VAL A 296 16.47 15.82 -6.17
CA VAL A 296 17.12 14.59 -5.70
C VAL A 296 18.52 14.43 -6.26
N SER A 297 19.36 13.69 -5.55
CA SER A 297 20.67 13.25 -6.02
C SER A 297 21.08 11.97 -5.32
N MET A 298 21.80 11.11 -6.02
CA MET A 298 22.39 9.89 -5.46
C MET A 298 23.90 10.09 -5.33
N PRO A 299 24.45 10.31 -4.13
CA PRO A 299 25.92 10.36 -3.94
C PRO A 299 26.57 8.98 -4.14
N ASP A 300 25.82 7.91 -3.89
CA ASP A 300 26.22 6.51 -4.07
C ASP A 300 24.98 5.65 -4.34
N SER A 301 25.16 4.34 -4.54
CA SER A 301 24.08 3.43 -4.86
C SER A 301 23.16 3.10 -3.68
N GLU A 302 23.40 3.58 -2.47
CA GLU A 302 22.62 3.22 -1.28
C GLU A 302 22.03 4.44 -0.57
N THR A 303 22.39 5.64 -1.00
CA THR A 303 21.98 6.90 -0.40
C THR A 303 21.25 7.75 -1.42
N LEU A 304 20.16 8.39 -0.98
CA LEU A 304 19.43 9.38 -1.75
C LEU A 304 19.26 10.67 -0.94
N TYR A 305 19.64 11.77 -1.55
CA TYR A 305 19.39 13.11 -1.04
C TYR A 305 18.12 13.67 -1.65
N MET A 306 17.28 14.32 -0.84
CA MET A 306 16.07 14.97 -1.30
C MET A 306 15.86 16.31 -0.58
N GLU A 307 15.38 17.31 -1.31
CA GLU A 307 14.96 18.59 -0.73
C GLU A 307 13.87 19.22 -1.58
N ALA A 308 12.87 19.83 -0.95
CA ALA A 308 11.88 20.65 -1.65
C ALA A 308 12.32 22.12 -1.62
N LEU A 309 12.33 22.75 -2.79
CA LEU A 309 12.72 24.16 -2.98
C LEU A 309 11.50 24.99 -3.42
N PRO A 310 10.72 25.56 -2.47
CA PRO A 310 9.56 26.38 -2.79
C PRO A 310 9.92 27.58 -3.66
N GLY A 311 9.14 27.81 -4.72
CA GLY A 311 9.34 28.93 -5.65
C GLY A 311 10.58 28.84 -6.55
N ALA A 312 11.36 27.77 -6.48
CA ALA A 312 12.48 27.55 -7.39
C ALA A 312 12.01 27.35 -8.83
N SER A 313 12.83 27.79 -9.80
CA SER A 313 12.54 27.60 -11.23
C SER A 313 13.01 26.24 -11.73
N THR A 314 12.56 25.87 -12.93
CA THR A 314 12.97 24.65 -13.64
C THR A 314 14.40 24.68 -14.19
N GLU A 315 15.16 25.75 -13.94
CA GLU A 315 16.53 25.92 -14.45
C GLU A 315 17.54 25.18 -13.57
N SER A 316 18.08 24.07 -14.08
CA SER A 316 18.89 23.14 -13.29
C SER A 316 20.17 23.74 -12.69
N THR A 317 20.71 24.81 -13.29
CA THR A 317 21.89 25.51 -12.78
C THR A 317 21.65 26.27 -11.48
N THR A 318 20.39 26.43 -11.08
CA THR A 318 20.01 27.14 -9.85
C THR A 318 19.79 26.20 -8.66
N TRP A 319 19.74 24.89 -8.90
CA TRP A 319 19.46 23.90 -7.87
C TRP A 319 20.69 23.61 -7.03
N SER A 320 20.53 23.69 -5.71
CA SER A 320 21.54 23.27 -4.75
C SER A 320 20.85 22.80 -3.47
N PHE A 321 21.46 21.81 -2.83
CA PHE A 321 21.03 21.38 -1.50
C PHE A 321 21.46 22.38 -0.45
N THR A 322 20.59 22.58 0.54
CA THR A 322 20.88 23.39 1.73
C THR A 322 21.04 22.49 2.96
N SER A 323 21.01 23.09 4.16
CA SER A 323 20.93 22.34 5.41
C SER A 323 19.60 21.62 5.61
N ASN A 324 18.56 21.90 4.81
CA ASN A 324 17.25 21.25 4.90
C ASN A 324 17.17 19.92 4.13
N LYS A 325 18.26 19.53 3.45
CA LYS A 325 18.39 18.26 2.76
C LYS A 325 18.08 17.09 3.71
N VAL A 326 17.20 16.21 3.25
CA VAL A 326 16.91 14.94 3.91
C VAL A 326 17.71 13.84 3.25
N VAL A 327 18.19 12.90 4.07
CA VAL A 327 18.95 11.74 3.64
C VAL A 327 18.09 10.50 3.82
N PHE A 328 17.90 9.78 2.72
CA PHE A 328 17.29 8.46 2.71
C PHE A 328 18.33 7.41 2.32
N VAL A 329 18.09 6.17 2.74
CA VAL A 329 18.94 5.01 2.47
C VAL A 329 18.10 3.80 2.09
N ARG A 330 18.74 2.80 1.51
CA ARG A 330 18.16 1.48 1.27
C ARG A 330 18.91 0.40 2.02
#